data_AF-A0A846PJ87-F1
#
_entry.id   AF-A0A846PJ87-F1
#
_cell.length_a   1.000
_cell.length_b   1.000
_cell.length_c   1.000
_cell.angle_alpha   90.00
_cell.angle_beta   90.00
_cell.angle_gamma   90.00
#
_symmetry.space_group_name_H-M   'P 1'
#
loop_
_entity.id
_entity.type
_entity.pdbx_description
1 polymer ?
#
loop_
_entity_poly.entity_id
_entity_poly.type
_entity_poly.pdbx_seq_one_letter_code
_entity_poly.pdbx_strand_id
1 'polypeptide(L)'
;MGDYAKESELVAYCGIYCRLCDYFTGRIRNAARDLLDITRKHAELKLFAETSKAFDYEDFVKSLEWLSKETSPCVGGCKGGGGWEDCPFRKCCVEKGLRFCCECSEFPCEVLEKNPKRIEELNEIKKMGLESWIAKRLD
;
A
#
# COMPACT_ATOMS: atom_id res chain seq x y z
N MET A 1 16.82 0.28 20.42
CA MET A 1 16.04 1.52 20.15
C MET A 1 16.05 1.95 18.68
N GLY A 2 17.00 1.53 17.83
CA GLY A 2 17.10 2.00 16.43
C GLY A 2 16.08 1.44 15.44
N ASP A 3 15.67 0.18 15.57
CA ASP A 3 14.81 -0.48 14.57
C ASP A 3 13.33 -0.16 14.76
N TYR A 4 12.84 -0.17 16.00
CA TYR A 4 11.46 0.24 16.31
C TYR A 4 11.15 1.65 15.82
N ALA A 5 12.06 2.62 16.03
CA ALA A 5 11.84 4.00 15.61
C ALA A 5 11.59 4.08 14.09
N LYS A 6 12.43 3.40 13.29
CA LYS A 6 12.28 3.34 11.83
C LYS A 6 10.96 2.69 11.40
N GLU A 7 10.59 1.57 12.03
CA GLU A 7 9.36 0.87 11.71
C GLU A 7 8.11 1.67 12.09
N SER A 8 8.18 2.43 13.19
CA SER A 8 7.06 3.28 13.65
C SER A 8 6.70 4.40 12.66
N GLU A 9 7.68 4.90 11.90
CA GLU A 9 7.47 5.90 10.84
C GLU A 9 6.81 5.32 9.59
N LEU A 10 6.93 4.00 9.39
CA LEU A 10 6.26 3.29 8.30
C LEU A 10 4.79 2.97 8.60
N VAL A 11 4.28 3.29 9.80
CA VAL A 11 2.86 3.17 10.12
C VAL A 11 2.15 4.49 9.81
N ALA A 12 1.33 4.46 8.77
CA ALA A 12 0.50 5.57 8.31
C ALA A 12 -0.49 6.04 9.39
N TYR A 13 -0.98 7.27 9.25
CA TYR A 13 -1.99 7.85 10.15
C TYR A 13 -3.23 6.96 10.35
N CYS A 14 -3.69 6.27 9.30
CA CYS A 14 -4.83 5.36 9.33
C CYS A 14 -4.47 3.90 9.72
N GLY A 15 -3.27 3.64 10.21
CA GLY A 15 -2.83 2.29 10.64
C GLY A 15 -2.40 1.35 9.51
N ILE A 16 -2.19 1.84 8.28
CA ILE A 16 -1.52 1.06 7.23
C ILE A 16 -0.03 0.95 7.55
N TYR A 17 0.50 -0.27 7.55
CA TYR A 17 1.93 -0.49 7.72
C TYR A 17 2.62 -0.63 6.36
N CYS A 18 3.29 0.44 5.92
CA CYS A 18 3.96 0.51 4.63
C CYS A 18 4.98 -0.61 4.42
N ARG A 19 5.63 -1.09 5.50
CA ARG A 19 6.58 -2.21 5.47
C ARG A 19 6.02 -3.48 4.80
N LEU A 20 4.72 -3.71 4.93
CA LEU A 20 4.02 -4.88 4.37
C LEU A 20 3.16 -4.55 3.15
N CYS A 21 3.21 -3.32 2.65
CA CYS A 21 2.40 -2.87 1.52
C CYS A 21 3.10 -3.18 0.20
N ASP A 22 2.46 -3.95 -0.69
CA ASP A 22 3.06 -4.36 -1.97
C ASP A 22 3.39 -3.17 -2.91
N TYR A 23 2.68 -2.05 -2.80
CA TYR A 23 3.00 -0.80 -3.51
C TYR A 23 4.28 -0.15 -2.97
N PHE A 24 4.47 -0.17 -1.65
CA PHE A 24 5.63 0.42 -1.00
C PHE A 24 6.89 -0.45 -1.18
N THR A 25 6.77 -1.77 -0.98
CA THR A 25 7.89 -2.71 -1.14
C THR A 25 8.29 -2.92 -2.59
N GLY A 26 7.44 -2.49 -3.53
CA GLY A 26 7.65 -2.69 -4.96
C GLY A 26 7.40 -4.13 -5.42
N ARG A 27 6.71 -4.95 -4.61
CA ARG A 27 6.38 -6.33 -4.97
C ARG A 27 5.55 -6.38 -6.26
N ILE A 28 4.56 -5.49 -6.41
CA ILE A 28 3.76 -5.37 -7.64
C ILE A 28 4.66 -5.08 -8.84
N ARG A 29 5.56 -4.09 -8.70
CA ARG A 29 6.49 -3.68 -9.76
C ARG A 29 7.39 -4.84 -10.20
N ASN A 30 7.93 -5.58 -9.24
CA ASN A 30 8.84 -6.69 -9.52
C ASN A 30 8.09 -7.86 -10.17
N ALA A 31 6.90 -8.22 -9.64
CA ALA A 31 6.06 -9.23 -10.27
C ALA A 31 5.66 -8.87 -11.72
N ALA A 32 5.37 -7.59 -11.97
CA ALA A 32 5.07 -7.11 -13.32
C ALA A 32 6.29 -7.18 -14.26
N ARG A 33 7.50 -6.92 -13.77
CA ARG A 33 8.75 -7.09 -14.54
C ARG A 33 8.97 -8.55 -14.93
N ASP A 34 8.82 -9.45 -13.97
CA ASP A 34 9.02 -10.87 -14.19
C ASP A 34 8.00 -11.40 -15.21
N LEU A 35 6.72 -11.03 -15.05
CA LEU A 35 5.68 -11.42 -15.99
C LEU A 35 5.90 -10.81 -17.38
N LEU A 36 6.32 -9.55 -17.47
CA LEU A 36 6.63 -8.90 -18.75
C LEU A 36 7.76 -9.62 -19.50
N ASP A 37 8.81 -10.03 -18.80
CA ASP A 37 9.94 -10.77 -19.38
C ASP A 37 9.49 -12.15 -19.90
N ILE A 38 8.69 -12.88 -19.12
CA ILE A 38 8.10 -14.16 -19.54
C ILE A 38 7.19 -13.95 -20.76
N THR A 39 6.27 -12.99 -20.70
CA THR A 39 5.34 -12.68 -21.80
C THR A 39 6.09 -12.40 -23.10
N ARG A 40 7.18 -11.62 -23.07
CA ARG A 40 7.97 -11.30 -24.27
C ARG A 40 8.78 -12.48 -24.81
N LYS A 41 9.19 -13.43 -23.97
CA LYS A 41 9.91 -14.64 -24.38
C LYS A 41 9.00 -15.68 -25.05
N HIS A 42 7.70 -15.65 -24.73
CA HIS A 42 6.71 -16.63 -25.17
C HIS A 42 5.75 -16.02 -26.21
N ALA A 43 6.21 -15.88 -27.45
CA ALA A 43 5.43 -15.29 -28.54
C ALA A 43 4.10 -16.04 -28.84
N GLU A 44 4.02 -17.33 -28.47
CA GLU A 44 2.80 -18.14 -28.56
C GLU A 44 1.65 -17.60 -27.70
N LEU A 45 1.94 -16.83 -26.65
CA LEU A 45 0.90 -16.24 -25.79
C LEU A 45 0.00 -15.28 -26.59
N LYS A 46 0.55 -14.57 -27.58
CA LYS A 46 -0.23 -13.74 -28.50
C LYS A 46 -1.23 -14.58 -29.29
N LEU A 47 -0.77 -15.70 -29.85
CA LEU A 47 -1.62 -16.62 -30.59
C LEU A 47 -2.73 -17.20 -29.69
N PHE A 48 -2.40 -17.59 -28.46
CA PHE A 48 -3.39 -18.12 -27.51
C PHE A 48 -4.46 -17.07 -27.19
N ALA A 49 -4.05 -15.84 -26.86
CA ALA A 49 -4.95 -14.74 -26.54
C ALA A 49 -5.88 -14.38 -27.70
N GLU A 50 -5.34 -14.27 -28.92
CA GLU A 50 -6.10 -13.93 -30.14
C GLU A 50 -7.06 -15.06 -30.53
N THR A 51 -6.60 -16.32 -30.50
CA THR A 51 -7.42 -17.49 -30.84
C THR A 51 -8.57 -17.67 -29.86
N SER A 52 -8.30 -17.51 -28.56
CA SER A 52 -9.34 -17.61 -27.52
C SER A 52 -10.17 -16.34 -27.36
N LYS A 53 -9.79 -15.23 -28.02
CA LYS A 53 -10.36 -13.89 -27.84
C LYS A 53 -10.42 -13.45 -26.37
N ALA A 54 -9.41 -13.82 -25.58
CA ALA A 54 -9.43 -13.57 -24.14
C ALA A 54 -9.09 -12.11 -23.82
N PHE A 55 -8.09 -11.54 -24.50
CA PHE A 55 -7.62 -10.16 -24.31
C PHE A 55 -6.79 -9.70 -25.51
N ASP A 56 -6.56 -8.40 -25.62
CA ASP A 56 -5.61 -7.82 -26.57
C ASP A 56 -4.17 -7.94 -26.02
N TYR A 57 -3.32 -8.65 -26.75
CA TYR A 57 -1.95 -8.93 -26.32
C TYR A 57 -1.10 -7.66 -26.19
N GLU A 58 -1.25 -6.71 -27.12
CA GLU A 58 -0.43 -5.50 -27.14
C GLU A 58 -0.80 -4.58 -25.96
N ASP A 59 -2.09 -4.44 -25.67
CA ASP A 59 -2.57 -3.68 -24.51
C ASP A 59 -2.20 -4.34 -23.19
N PHE A 60 -2.18 -5.68 -23.14
CA PHE A 60 -1.67 -6.41 -21.98
C PHE A 60 -0.19 -6.12 -21.75
N VAL A 61 0.66 -6.18 -22.78
CA VAL A 61 2.09 -5.83 -22.69
C VAL A 61 2.29 -4.39 -22.24
N LYS A 62 1.56 -3.43 -22.82
CA LYS A 62 1.61 -2.01 -22.38
C LYS A 62 1.24 -1.85 -20.92
N SER A 63 0.23 -2.58 -20.46
CA SER A 63 -0.21 -2.54 -19.06
C SER A 63 0.87 -3.08 -18.11
N LEU A 64 1.53 -4.19 -18.47
CA LEU A 64 2.65 -4.73 -17.72
C LEU A 64 3.87 -3.80 -17.73
N GLU A 65 4.17 -3.17 -18.87
CA GLU A 65 5.24 -2.17 -18.98
C GLU A 65 5.01 -0.99 -18.03
N TRP A 66 3.78 -0.47 -17.97
CA TRP A 66 3.43 0.58 -17.03
C TRP A 66 3.58 0.12 -15.57
N LEU A 67 3.03 -1.06 -15.23
CA LEU A 67 3.15 -1.64 -13.88
C LEU A 67 4.62 -1.92 -13.48
N SER A 68 5.48 -2.24 -14.45
CA SER A 68 6.91 -2.51 -14.22
C SER A 68 7.73 -1.26 -13.86
N LYS A 69 7.15 -0.05 -14.03
CA LYS A 69 7.81 1.24 -13.83
C LYS A 69 7.10 2.11 -12.78
N GLU A 70 5.78 2.26 -12.88
CA GLU A 70 5.01 3.38 -12.30
C GLU A 70 4.07 2.97 -11.16
N THR A 71 4.52 2.15 -10.21
CA THR A 71 3.63 1.63 -9.14
C THR A 71 4.03 1.98 -7.72
N SER A 72 4.97 2.91 -7.52
CA SER A 72 5.36 3.30 -6.16
C SER A 72 5.23 4.80 -5.92
N PRO A 73 3.99 5.35 -5.93
CA PRO A 73 3.76 6.71 -5.44
C PRO A 73 4.10 6.84 -3.94
N CYS A 74 4.32 5.71 -3.25
CA CYS A 74 4.53 5.60 -1.81
C CYS A 74 5.99 5.85 -1.37
N VAL A 75 6.83 6.54 -2.16
CA VAL A 75 8.20 6.89 -1.74
C VAL A 75 8.16 7.66 -0.42
N GLY A 76 8.93 7.22 0.57
CA GLY A 76 8.92 7.81 1.92
C GLY A 76 7.73 7.41 2.80
N GLY A 77 6.79 6.61 2.30
CA GLY A 77 5.61 6.18 3.04
C GLY A 77 4.63 7.32 3.30
N CYS A 78 3.54 7.02 4.02
CA CYS A 78 2.47 8.00 4.24
C CYS A 78 2.94 9.27 4.97
N LYS A 79 3.80 9.10 6.00
CA LYS A 79 4.33 10.22 6.80
C LYS A 79 5.51 10.93 6.14
N GLY A 80 6.21 10.28 5.20
CA GLY A 80 7.26 10.88 4.40
C GLY A 80 6.78 11.49 3.07
N GLY A 81 5.48 11.70 2.90
CA GLY A 81 4.89 12.40 1.75
C GLY A 81 4.37 11.50 0.62
N GLY A 82 4.81 10.26 0.52
CA GLY A 82 4.35 9.32 -0.50
C GLY A 82 2.89 8.89 -0.35
N GLY A 83 2.31 8.33 -1.40
CA GLY A 83 0.92 7.86 -1.47
C GLY A 83 -0.03 8.93 -2.01
N TRP A 84 -1.31 8.83 -1.67
CA TRP A 84 -2.31 9.78 -2.16
C TRP A 84 -2.20 11.13 -1.42
N GLU A 85 -1.84 12.18 -2.16
CA GLU A 85 -1.64 13.53 -1.64
C GLU A 85 -2.90 14.11 -0.97
N ASP A 86 -4.08 13.86 -1.55
CA ASP A 86 -5.36 14.34 -1.04
C ASP A 86 -6.02 13.43 0.00
N CYS A 87 -5.27 12.50 0.60
CA CYS A 87 -5.81 11.57 1.59
C CYS A 87 -6.47 12.31 2.78
N PRO A 88 -7.78 12.12 3.02
CA PRO A 88 -8.50 12.87 4.06
C PRO A 88 -8.03 12.50 5.47
N PHE A 89 -7.61 11.25 5.69
CA PHE A 89 -7.07 10.81 6.98
C PHE A 89 -5.76 11.51 7.32
N ARG A 90 -4.88 11.69 6.32
CA ARG A 90 -3.60 12.39 6.47
C ARG A 90 -3.85 13.85 6.79
N LYS A 91 -4.66 14.54 5.97
CA LYS A 91 -4.97 15.96 6.17
C LYS A 91 -5.54 16.22 7.56
N CYS A 92 -6.52 15.44 7.99
CA CYS A 92 -7.12 15.54 9.32
C CYS A 92 -6.09 15.33 10.45
N CYS A 93 -5.24 14.30 10.37
CA CYS A 93 -4.24 14.05 11.42
C CYS A 93 -3.16 15.14 11.47
N VAL A 94 -2.70 15.63 10.31
CA VAL A 94 -1.73 16.73 10.24
C VAL A 94 -2.33 18.02 10.83
N GLU A 95 -3.55 18.37 10.43
CA GLU A 95 -4.26 19.55 10.93
C GLU A 95 -4.47 19.51 12.45
N LYS A 96 -4.85 18.34 12.98
CA LYS A 96 -5.11 18.14 14.41
C LYS A 96 -3.87 17.77 15.24
N GLY A 97 -2.68 17.67 14.62
CA GLY A 97 -1.44 17.28 15.30
C GLY A 97 -1.44 15.85 15.86
N LEU A 98 -2.21 14.94 15.25
CA LEU A 98 -2.37 13.56 15.71
C LEU A 98 -1.33 12.64 15.06
N ARG A 99 -0.81 11.67 15.81
CA ARG A 99 0.08 10.64 15.28
C ARG A 99 -0.70 9.55 14.55
N PHE A 100 -1.92 9.25 15.01
CA PHE A 100 -2.82 8.25 14.44
C PHE A 100 -4.28 8.68 14.51
N CYS A 101 -5.10 8.20 13.58
CA CYS A 101 -6.54 8.51 13.54
C CYS A 101 -7.27 8.11 14.84
N CYS A 102 -6.82 7.06 15.56
CA CYS A 102 -7.42 6.63 16.83
C CYS A 102 -7.21 7.58 18.00
N GLU A 103 -6.36 8.59 17.85
CA GLU A 103 -6.16 9.67 18.82
C GLU A 103 -7.19 10.81 18.63
N CYS A 104 -7.93 10.80 17.52
CA CYS A 104 -9.00 11.76 17.27
C CYS A 104 -10.16 11.53 18.24
N SER A 105 -10.73 12.61 18.80
CA SER A 105 -11.91 12.55 19.67
C SER A 105 -13.16 12.01 18.99
N GLU A 106 -13.20 12.11 17.65
CA GLU A 106 -14.30 11.62 16.82
C GLU A 106 -14.07 10.19 16.33
N PHE A 107 -13.05 9.48 16.81
CA PHE A 107 -12.75 8.13 16.34
C PHE A 107 -13.73 7.07 16.91
N PRO A 108 -14.29 6.17 16.07
CA PRO A 108 -14.27 6.20 14.61
C PRO A 108 -15.25 7.24 14.05
N CYS A 109 -14.84 8.01 13.03
CA CYS A 109 -15.70 8.98 12.37
C CYS A 109 -16.29 8.40 11.07
N GLU A 110 -17.36 9.01 10.56
CA GLU A 110 -18.10 8.57 9.36
C GLU A 110 -17.19 8.34 8.13
N VAL A 111 -16.14 9.16 7.96
CA VAL A 111 -15.18 8.99 6.86
C VAL A 111 -14.39 7.69 7.00
N LEU A 112 -13.99 7.33 8.22
CA LEU A 112 -13.19 6.14 8.50
C LEU A 112 -14.05 4.87 8.55
N GLU A 113 -15.33 4.97 8.87
CA GLU A 113 -16.28 3.83 8.87
C GLU A 113 -16.38 3.12 7.52
N LYS A 114 -16.09 3.82 6.42
CA LYS A 114 -15.95 3.23 5.07
C LYS A 114 -14.75 2.28 4.94
N ASN A 115 -13.90 2.19 5.95
CA ASN A 115 -12.67 1.41 5.99
C ASN A 115 -12.57 0.56 7.28
N PRO A 116 -13.45 -0.44 7.47
CA PRO A 116 -13.54 -1.20 8.72
C PRO A 116 -12.21 -1.87 9.12
N LYS A 117 -11.46 -2.40 8.15
CA LYS A 117 -10.12 -2.97 8.40
C LYS A 117 -9.17 -1.95 9.02
N ARG A 118 -9.27 -0.65 8.70
CA ARG A 118 -8.41 0.38 9.30
C ARG A 118 -8.82 0.66 10.75
N ILE A 119 -10.11 0.64 11.04
CA ILE A 119 -10.64 0.77 12.41
C ILE A 119 -10.14 -0.38 13.29
N GLU A 120 -10.18 -1.61 12.80
CA GLU A 120 -9.64 -2.79 13.51
C GLU A 120 -8.17 -2.61 13.87
N GLU A 121 -7.32 -2.26 12.90
CA GLU A 121 -5.88 -2.09 13.11
C GLU A 121 -5.58 -0.95 14.11
N LEU A 122 -6.29 0.17 13.98
CA LEU A 122 -6.16 1.31 14.87
C LEU A 122 -6.63 0.98 16.30
N ASN A 123 -7.67 0.15 16.46
CA ASN A 123 -8.08 -0.37 17.76
C ASN A 123 -7.04 -1.34 18.35
N GLU A 124 -6.40 -2.19 17.53
CA GLU A 124 -5.30 -3.02 17.99
C GLU A 124 -4.13 -2.15 18.49
N ILE A 125 -3.71 -1.15 17.72
CA ILE A 125 -2.66 -0.19 18.11
C ILE A 125 -3.03 0.50 19.44
N LYS A 126 -4.27 0.98 19.59
CA LYS A 126 -4.76 1.61 20.83
C LYS A 126 -4.74 0.67 22.03
N LYS A 127 -5.05 -0.62 21.82
CA LYS A 127 -5.14 -1.63 22.89
C LYS A 127 -3.79 -2.14 23.36
N MET A 128 -2.87 -2.44 22.43
CA MET A 128 -1.61 -3.14 22.75
C MET A 128 -0.36 -2.26 22.65
N GLY A 129 -0.50 -1.03 22.14
CA GLY A 129 0.61 -0.14 21.84
C GLY A 129 1.26 -0.44 20.49
N LEU A 130 1.86 0.58 19.89
CA LEU A 130 2.44 0.51 18.54
C LEU A 130 3.59 -0.50 18.44
N GLU A 131 4.46 -0.57 19.45
CA GLU A 131 5.62 -1.48 19.45
C GLU A 131 5.19 -2.96 19.41
N SER A 132 4.30 -3.36 20.31
CA SER A 132 3.73 -4.71 20.33
C SER A 132 2.96 -5.03 19.04
N TRP A 133 2.25 -4.04 18.50
CA TRP A 133 1.52 -4.20 17.24
C TRP A 133 2.46 -4.40 16.04
N ILE A 134 3.56 -3.65 15.95
CA ILE A 134 4.59 -3.83 14.93
C ILE A 134 5.25 -5.20 15.06
N ALA A 135 5.65 -5.59 16.27
CA ALA A 135 6.28 -6.88 16.52
C ALA A 135 5.39 -8.04 16.04
N LYS A 136 4.09 -8.00 16.36
CA LYS A 136 3.09 -8.99 15.90
C LYS A 136 2.95 -9.07 14.37
N ARG A 137 3.31 -8.02 13.62
CA ARG A 137 3.20 -7.97 12.16
C ARG A 137 4.49 -8.37 11.44
N LEU A 138 5.60 -8.45 12.16
CA LEU A 138 6.91 -8.84 11.62
C LEU A 138 7.30 -10.29 11.95
N ASP A 139 6.56 -10.93 12.86
CA ASP A 139 6.61 -12.36 13.14
C ASP A 139 5.94 -13.16 12.01
#